data_AF-A0AAW1MPD8-F1
#
_entry.id   AF-A0AAW1MPD8-F1
#
_cell.length_a   1.000
_cell.length_b   1.000
_cell.length_c   1.000
_cell.angle_alpha   90.00
_cell.angle_beta   90.00
_cell.angle_gamma   90.00
#
_symmetry.space_group_name_H-M   'P 1'
#
loop_
_entity.id
_entity.type
_entity.pdbx_description
1 polymer ?
#
loop_
_entity_poly.entity_id
_entity_poly.type
_entity_poly.pdbx_seq_one_letter_code
_entity_poly.pdbx_strand_id
1 'polypeptide(L)'
;MDGGCHNKEDLNMDLDEKCKSTDKAGEMDIDEHYQLKKLSENNLLVKNIGRVVQDLRSLGFTSMTEDAYASAIFFLLKDKVEELAGDDYRNSVLDSIKAWFQAVPFQFLHALITYLSDSVCPYNPASGRKSPFASHPSSLYPNLDTPSESLVRWELRLEYYAYERLQYLRIGKLFDIIVDYRDSSPAIEDLKQCLDYTGQHSKLVESLYLR
;
A
#
# COMPACT_ATOMS: atom_id res chain seq x y z
N MET A 1 -45.12 18.45 59.18
CA MET A 1 -46.36 17.87 59.72
C MET A 1 -47.19 17.53 58.49
N ASP A 2 -47.09 16.32 57.98
CA ASP A 2 -47.82 15.11 58.42
C ASP A 2 -48.81 14.79 57.26
N GLY A 3 -48.97 13.60 56.72
CA GLY A 3 -48.41 12.29 57.06
C GLY A 3 -48.51 11.37 55.84
N GLY A 4 -47.76 10.28 55.90
CA GLY A 4 -47.90 9.15 54.99
C GLY A 4 -49.09 8.27 55.39
N CYS A 5 -49.58 7.48 54.44
CA CYS A 5 -50.39 6.31 54.74
C CYS A 5 -49.87 5.11 53.92
N HIS A 6 -49.69 4.02 54.65
CA HIS A 6 -49.09 2.75 54.30
C HIS A 6 -50.04 1.81 53.53
N ASN A 7 -49.45 0.99 52.63
CA ASN A 7 -49.59 -0.48 52.47
C ASN A 7 -51.02 -1.08 52.24
N LYS A 8 -51.27 -2.06 51.34
CA LYS A 8 -50.63 -3.38 51.15
C LYS A 8 -51.35 -4.18 50.03
N GLU A 9 -50.63 -5.13 49.44
CA GLU A 9 -51.08 -6.46 48.91
C GLU A 9 -52.00 -6.45 47.67
N ASP A 10 -51.71 -7.13 46.55
CA ASP A 10 -51.51 -8.58 46.40
C ASP A 10 -50.59 -8.99 45.23
N LEU A 11 -49.90 -10.12 45.45
CA LEU A 11 -49.10 -10.90 44.50
C LEU A 11 -50.03 -11.78 43.63
N ASN A 12 -49.80 -11.87 42.32
CA ASN A 12 -49.80 -13.18 41.64
C ASN A 12 -49.09 -13.20 40.26
N MET A 13 -48.52 -14.37 39.99
CA MET A 13 -47.78 -14.93 38.84
C MET A 13 -48.53 -14.74 37.49
N ASP A 14 -47.93 -14.74 36.29
CA ASP A 14 -47.14 -15.82 35.69
C ASP A 14 -46.59 -15.40 34.28
N LEU A 15 -45.80 -16.29 33.69
CA LEU A 15 -44.81 -16.22 32.61
C LEU A 15 -45.24 -15.90 31.15
N ASP A 16 -44.26 -15.35 30.42
CA ASP A 16 -43.87 -15.57 29.01
C ASP A 16 -44.84 -15.18 27.86
N GLU A 17 -44.56 -14.06 27.18
CA GLU A 17 -44.70 -14.03 25.71
C GLU A 17 -43.75 -13.01 25.05
N LYS A 18 -42.78 -13.59 24.33
CA LYS A 18 -41.76 -12.99 23.47
C LYS A 18 -42.36 -12.11 22.36
N CYS A 19 -42.14 -10.79 22.42
CA CYS A 19 -42.31 -9.92 21.25
C CYS A 19 -40.94 -9.43 20.75
N LYS A 20 -40.47 -10.06 19.65
CA LYS A 20 -39.34 -9.61 18.85
C LYS A 20 -39.72 -8.31 18.12
N SER A 21 -39.24 -7.16 18.58
CA SER A 21 -39.15 -5.96 17.73
C SER A 21 -37.82 -6.00 16.99
N THR A 22 -37.91 -6.09 15.67
CA THR A 22 -36.78 -6.09 14.74
C THR A 22 -36.44 -4.65 14.39
N ASP A 23 -35.41 -4.09 15.03
CA ASP A 23 -34.77 -2.87 14.52
C ASP A 23 -33.85 -3.25 13.36
N LYS A 24 -34.43 -3.25 12.15
CA LYS A 24 -33.67 -3.26 10.90
C LYS A 24 -32.96 -1.91 10.76
N ALA A 25 -31.72 -1.84 11.24
CA ALA A 25 -30.78 -0.83 10.78
C ALA A 25 -30.56 -1.05 9.27
N GLY A 26 -30.94 -0.05 8.48
CA GLY A 26 -30.86 -0.10 7.02
C GLY A 26 -29.44 -0.31 6.54
N GLU A 27 -29.20 -1.48 5.98
CA GLU A 27 -28.09 -1.77 5.09
C GLU A 27 -28.33 -0.92 3.82
N MET A 28 -27.63 0.22 3.70
CA MET A 28 -27.59 0.95 2.43
C MET A 28 -26.83 0.09 1.44
N ASP A 29 -27.58 -0.53 0.52
CA ASP A 29 -27.04 -1.27 -0.61
C ASP A 29 -26.20 -0.30 -1.46
N ILE A 30 -24.89 -0.35 -1.29
CA ILE A 30 -23.96 0.46 -2.09
C ILE A 30 -23.97 -0.19 -3.48
N ASP A 31 -24.74 0.42 -4.39
CA ASP A 31 -24.94 0.04 -5.79
C ASP A 31 -23.72 -0.69 -6.39
N GLU A 32 -23.81 -2.02 -6.46
CA GLU A 32 -22.80 -2.92 -7.02
C GLU A 32 -22.38 -2.49 -8.45
N HIS A 33 -23.32 -1.86 -9.16
CA HIS A 33 -23.10 -1.31 -10.50
C HIS A 33 -22.13 -0.11 -10.52
N TYR A 34 -22.09 0.71 -9.46
CA TYR A 34 -21.14 1.82 -9.34
C TYR A 34 -19.69 1.32 -9.20
N GLN A 35 -19.48 0.27 -8.39
CA GLN A 35 -18.14 -0.32 -8.22
C GLN A 35 -17.67 -1.02 -9.49
N LEU A 36 -18.55 -1.74 -10.19
CA LEU A 36 -18.22 -2.41 -11.45
C LEU A 36 -17.83 -1.40 -12.55
N LYS A 37 -18.56 -0.29 -12.64
CA LYS A 37 -18.24 0.80 -13.58
C LYS A 37 -16.89 1.43 -13.26
N LYS A 38 -16.61 1.72 -11.99
CA LYS A 38 -15.32 2.28 -11.53
C LYS A 38 -14.15 1.34 -11.82
N LEU A 39 -14.31 0.04 -11.58
CA LEU A 39 -13.30 -0.97 -11.89
C LEU A 39 -13.03 -1.06 -13.41
N SER A 40 -14.08 -1.00 -14.23
CA SER A 40 -13.97 -0.97 -15.70
C SER A 40 -13.23 0.28 -16.20
N GLU A 41 -13.57 1.45 -15.66
CA GLU A 41 -12.91 2.73 -15.97
C GLU A 41 -11.42 2.72 -15.58
N ASN A 42 -11.09 2.17 -14.40
CA ASN A 42 -9.71 2.03 -13.97
C ASN A 42 -8.90 1.08 -14.87
N ASN A 43 -9.50 -0.03 -15.29
CA ASN A 43 -8.88 -0.97 -16.22
C ASN A 43 -8.60 -0.30 -17.58
N LEU A 44 -9.54 0.50 -18.07
CA LEU A 44 -9.37 1.30 -19.28
C LEU A 44 -8.25 2.33 -19.14
N LEU A 45 -8.17 3.03 -18.01
CA LEU A 45 -7.13 4.03 -17.76
C LEU A 45 -5.73 3.41 -17.77
N VAL A 46 -5.53 2.27 -17.10
CA VAL A 46 -4.24 1.56 -17.10
C VAL A 46 -3.87 1.09 -18.51
N LYS A 47 -4.83 0.61 -19.31
CA LYS A 47 -4.61 0.25 -20.73
C LYS A 47 -4.22 1.46 -21.57
N ASN A 48 -4.85 2.61 -21.36
CA ASN A 48 -4.51 3.84 -22.08
C ASN A 48 -3.10 4.32 -21.74
N ILE A 49 -2.72 4.28 -20.45
CA ILE A 49 -1.34 4.56 -20.02
C ILE A 49 -0.38 3.57 -20.67
N GLY A 50 -0.69 2.27 -20.63
CA GLY A 50 0.11 1.23 -21.27
C GLY A 50 0.35 1.51 -22.77
N ARG A 51 -0.70 1.93 -23.50
CA ARG A 51 -0.58 2.31 -24.92
C ARG A 51 0.36 3.50 -25.11
N VAL A 52 0.17 4.57 -24.33
CA VAL A 52 1.04 5.76 -24.41
C VAL A 52 2.49 5.39 -24.12
N VAL A 53 2.73 4.56 -23.10
CA VAL A 53 4.07 4.09 -22.74
C VAL A 53 4.68 3.26 -23.88
N GLN A 54 3.89 2.39 -24.52
CA GLN A 54 4.32 1.60 -25.67
C GLN A 54 4.66 2.49 -26.87
N ASP A 55 3.80 3.45 -27.21
CA ASP A 55 3.99 4.36 -28.33
C ASP A 55 5.27 5.19 -28.14
N LEU A 56 5.46 5.77 -26.95
CA LEU A 56 6.67 6.54 -26.62
C LEU A 56 7.94 5.68 -26.67
N ARG A 57 7.87 4.43 -26.18
CA ARG A 57 8.97 3.47 -26.29
C ARG A 57 9.28 3.15 -27.76
N SER A 58 8.27 3.00 -28.61
CA SER A 58 8.46 2.74 -30.04
C SER A 58 9.13 3.91 -30.78
N LEU A 59 8.93 5.14 -30.30
CA LEU A 59 9.58 6.35 -30.79
C LEU A 59 11.00 6.55 -30.24
N GLY A 60 11.49 5.67 -29.37
CA GLY A 60 12.83 5.71 -28.77
C GLY A 60 12.92 6.45 -27.43
N PHE A 61 11.79 6.86 -26.83
CA PHE A 61 11.74 7.54 -25.53
C PHE A 61 11.61 6.58 -24.34
N THR A 62 12.24 5.41 -24.42
CA THR A 62 12.16 4.37 -23.39
C THR A 62 12.57 4.90 -22.02
N SER A 63 13.75 5.51 -21.89
CA SER A 63 14.27 6.00 -20.61
C SER A 63 13.39 7.08 -19.99
N MET A 64 12.95 8.05 -20.79
CA MET A 64 12.08 9.15 -20.35
C MET A 64 10.75 8.62 -19.81
N THR A 65 10.18 7.63 -20.49
CA THR A 65 8.91 7.04 -20.09
C THR A 65 9.06 6.20 -18.81
N GLU A 66 10.16 5.45 -18.71
CA GLU A 66 10.49 4.67 -17.52
C GLU A 66 10.72 5.53 -16.29
N ASP A 67 11.43 6.65 -16.45
CA ASP A 67 11.66 7.63 -15.40
C ASP A 67 10.37 8.34 -14.96
N ALA A 68 9.48 8.65 -15.91
CA ALA A 68 8.23 9.34 -15.62
C ALA A 68 7.29 8.51 -14.73
N TYR A 69 7.01 7.25 -15.09
CA TYR A 69 6.15 6.42 -14.25
C TYR A 69 6.85 6.03 -12.94
N ALA A 70 8.19 5.83 -12.95
CA ALA A 70 8.95 5.57 -11.74
C ALA A 70 8.79 6.72 -10.74
N SER A 71 9.03 7.95 -11.20
CA SER A 71 8.91 9.17 -10.41
C SER A 71 7.51 9.33 -9.84
N ALA A 72 6.46 9.07 -10.63
CA ALA A 72 5.08 9.13 -10.16
C ALA A 72 4.80 8.11 -9.05
N ILE A 73 5.30 6.87 -9.19
CA ILE A 73 5.14 5.83 -8.17
C ILE A 73 5.87 6.18 -6.89
N PHE A 74 7.14 6.60 -6.98
CA PHE A 74 7.92 7.00 -5.80
C PHE A 74 7.30 8.21 -5.10
N PHE A 75 6.81 9.19 -5.85
CA PHE A 75 6.11 10.34 -5.31
C PHE A 75 4.84 9.94 -4.55
N LEU A 76 3.99 9.11 -5.16
CA LEU A 76 2.77 8.62 -4.50
C LEU A 76 3.07 7.80 -3.24
N LEU A 77 4.08 6.94 -3.30
CA LEU A 77 4.51 6.14 -2.15
C LEU A 77 5.05 7.02 -1.02
N LYS A 78 5.84 8.05 -1.35
CA LYS A 78 6.34 9.03 -0.38
C LYS A 78 5.17 9.73 0.34
N ASP A 79 4.24 10.29 -0.42
CA ASP A 79 3.08 11.01 0.12
C ASP A 79 2.25 10.09 1.02
N LYS A 80 2.06 8.83 0.61
CA LYS A 80 1.30 7.87 1.43
C LYS A 80 2.03 7.49 2.72
N VAL A 81 3.35 7.30 2.68
CA VAL A 81 4.14 7.04 3.89
C VAL A 81 4.07 8.22 4.84
N GLU A 82 4.13 9.46 4.33
CA GLU A 82 4.00 10.67 5.16
C GLU A 82 2.61 10.80 5.80
N GLU A 83 1.55 10.53 5.02
CA GLU A 83 0.16 10.50 5.51
C GLU A 83 -0.04 9.48 6.63
N LEU A 84 0.42 8.24 6.42
CA LEU A 84 0.27 7.14 7.39
C LEU A 84 1.18 7.32 8.61
N ALA A 85 2.38 7.86 8.42
CA ALA A 85 3.33 8.03 9.52
C ALA A 85 2.79 8.99 10.58
N GLY A 86 2.23 10.13 10.17
CA GLY A 86 1.65 11.13 11.07
C GLY A 86 2.51 11.45 12.31
N ASP A 87 1.84 11.99 13.34
CA ASP A 87 2.41 12.19 14.68
C ASP A 87 1.72 11.30 15.74
N ASP A 88 0.87 10.34 15.33
CA ASP A 88 0.33 9.31 16.24
C ASP A 88 1.24 8.07 16.23
N TYR A 89 1.89 7.83 17.36
CA TYR A 89 2.86 6.75 17.53
C TYR A 89 2.29 5.51 18.21
N ARG A 90 1.00 5.53 18.57
CA ARG A 90 0.33 4.45 19.32
C ARG A 90 0.03 3.22 18.48
N ASN A 91 0.11 3.36 17.16
CA ASN A 91 -0.23 2.32 16.20
C ASN A 91 0.97 2.03 15.32
N SER A 92 1.17 0.76 14.99
CA SER A 92 2.09 0.37 13.92
C SER A 92 1.49 0.79 12.57
N VAL A 93 2.33 1.38 11.72
CA VAL A 93 1.96 1.86 10.38
C VAL A 93 2.59 1.02 9.29
N LEU A 94 3.59 0.20 9.62
CA LEU A 94 4.37 -0.57 8.66
C LEU A 94 3.50 -1.57 7.87
N ASP A 95 2.59 -2.27 8.55
CA ASP A 95 1.67 -3.20 7.88
C ASP A 95 0.67 -2.48 6.98
N SER A 96 0.23 -1.29 7.37
CA SER A 96 -0.64 -0.44 6.53
C SER A 96 0.09 0.02 5.27
N ILE A 97 1.37 0.38 5.38
CA ILE A 97 2.21 0.76 4.24
C ILE A 97 2.40 -0.44 3.30
N LYS A 98 2.73 -1.63 3.83
CA LYS A 98 2.87 -2.87 3.04
C LYS A 98 1.58 -3.24 2.31
N ALA A 99 0.45 -3.21 3.02
CA ALA A 99 -0.84 -3.54 2.45
C ALA A 99 -1.22 -2.58 1.32
N TRP A 100 -1.04 -1.28 1.54
CA TRP A 100 -1.31 -0.27 0.52
C TRP A 100 -0.37 -0.39 -0.69
N PHE A 101 0.91 -0.66 -0.45
CA PHE A 101 1.91 -0.91 -1.49
C PHE A 101 1.48 -2.06 -2.41
N GLN A 102 1.07 -3.19 -1.84
CA GLN A 102 0.61 -4.35 -2.58
C GLN A 102 -0.69 -4.08 -3.35
N ALA A 103 -1.56 -3.23 -2.81
CA ALA A 103 -2.86 -2.93 -3.41
C ALA A 103 -2.81 -1.90 -4.54
N VAL A 104 -1.88 -0.93 -4.50
CA VAL A 104 -1.90 0.23 -5.41
C VAL A 104 -0.67 0.25 -6.34
N PRO A 105 0.53 0.68 -5.91
CA PRO A 105 1.65 0.82 -6.83
C PRO A 105 2.11 -0.52 -7.42
N PHE A 106 2.05 -1.61 -6.65
CA PHE A 106 2.47 -2.93 -7.16
C PHE A 106 1.49 -3.48 -8.21
N GLN A 107 0.17 -3.36 -7.98
CA GLN A 107 -0.83 -3.74 -8.99
C GLN A 107 -0.72 -2.92 -10.27
N PHE A 108 -0.49 -1.62 -10.14
CA PHE A 108 -0.26 -0.74 -11.29
C PHE A 108 0.96 -1.18 -12.09
N LEU A 109 2.09 -1.45 -11.42
CA LEU A 109 3.32 -1.93 -12.07
C LEU A 109 3.12 -3.27 -12.76
N HIS A 110 2.47 -4.22 -12.09
CA HIS A 110 2.13 -5.52 -12.66
C HIS A 110 1.32 -5.35 -13.95
N ALA A 111 0.21 -4.60 -13.88
CA ALA A 111 -0.65 -4.38 -15.04
C ALA A 111 0.08 -3.66 -16.19
N LEU A 112 0.92 -2.67 -15.90
CA LEU A 112 1.71 -1.97 -16.90
C LEU A 112 2.74 -2.89 -17.56
N ILE A 113 3.48 -3.68 -16.79
CA ILE A 113 4.50 -4.59 -17.31
C ILE A 113 3.86 -5.73 -18.12
N THR A 114 2.74 -6.29 -17.65
CA THR A 114 1.97 -7.30 -18.39
C THR A 114 1.49 -6.73 -19.73
N TYR A 115 0.92 -5.52 -19.75
CA TYR A 115 0.48 -4.87 -20.99
C TYR A 115 1.63 -4.70 -21.99
N LEU A 116 2.78 -4.23 -21.51
CA LEU A 116 3.95 -4.02 -22.37
C LEU A 116 4.51 -5.35 -22.90
N SER A 117 4.38 -6.44 -22.14
CA SER A 117 4.85 -7.77 -22.54
C SER A 117 3.95 -8.42 -23.60
N ASP A 118 2.62 -8.35 -23.43
CA ASP A 118 1.64 -8.92 -24.37
C ASP A 118 1.62 -8.17 -25.72
N SER A 119 2.07 -6.92 -25.73
CA SER A 119 2.08 -6.06 -26.92
C SER A 119 3.21 -6.35 -27.92
N VAL A 120 4.15 -7.23 -27.58
CA VAL A 120 5.26 -7.62 -28.46
C VAL A 120 4.76 -8.59 -29.55
N CYS A 121 4.52 -8.09 -30.76
CA CYS A 121 4.17 -8.93 -31.91
C CYS A 121 5.30 -9.94 -32.24
N PRO A 122 5.01 -11.25 -32.44
CA PRO A 122 6.02 -12.29 -32.71
C PRO A 122 6.74 -12.20 -34.07
N TYR A 123 6.43 -11.21 -34.90
CA TYR A 123 6.96 -11.10 -36.26
C TYR A 123 7.77 -9.82 -36.42
N ASN A 124 8.97 -9.79 -35.86
CA ASN A 124 10.00 -8.88 -36.37
C ASN A 124 11.39 -9.55 -36.35
N PRO A 125 11.84 -10.15 -37.47
CA PRO A 125 13.17 -10.74 -37.58
C PRO A 125 14.31 -9.71 -37.73
N ALA A 126 14.07 -8.42 -37.49
CA ALA A 126 15.06 -7.36 -37.72
C ALA A 126 15.16 -6.35 -36.57
N SER A 127 15.89 -6.68 -35.50
CA SER A 127 16.56 -5.66 -34.66
C SER A 127 17.79 -6.21 -33.95
N GLY A 128 18.74 -6.70 -34.75
CA GLY A 128 20.11 -6.87 -34.28
C GLY A 128 20.79 -5.52 -34.11
N ARG A 129 20.65 -4.85 -32.96
CA ARG A 129 21.69 -3.95 -32.42
C ARG A 129 21.78 -4.11 -30.91
N LYS A 130 22.88 -4.76 -30.51
CA LYS A 130 23.30 -5.15 -29.18
C LYS A 130 23.60 -3.91 -28.32
N SER A 131 23.00 -3.84 -27.14
CA SER A 131 23.46 -2.98 -26.04
C SER A 131 24.54 -3.72 -25.24
N PRO A 132 25.63 -3.09 -24.79
CA PRO A 132 26.71 -3.77 -24.05
C PRO A 132 26.38 -4.04 -22.57
N PHE A 133 25.24 -3.57 -22.05
CA PHE A 133 24.91 -3.65 -20.62
C PHE A 133 23.80 -4.65 -20.27
N ALA A 134 23.30 -5.43 -21.22
CA ALA A 134 22.30 -6.45 -20.96
C ALA A 134 22.94 -7.84 -21.08
N SER A 135 23.39 -8.39 -19.95
CA SER A 135 23.54 -9.84 -19.82
C SER A 135 22.14 -10.46 -19.90
N HIS A 136 21.88 -11.23 -20.94
CA HIS A 136 20.65 -11.99 -21.14
C HIS A 136 20.34 -12.89 -19.93
N PRO A 137 19.06 -13.14 -19.61
CA PRO A 137 18.63 -14.49 -19.29
C PRO A 137 18.21 -15.14 -20.60
N SER A 138 19.06 -16.04 -21.09
CA SER A 138 18.64 -17.07 -22.02
C SER A 138 17.65 -17.98 -21.29
N SER A 139 16.36 -17.89 -21.60
CA SER A 139 15.42 -18.98 -21.33
C SER A 139 14.20 -18.86 -22.22
N LEU A 140 14.32 -19.51 -23.39
CA LEU A 140 13.19 -20.04 -24.14
C LEU A 140 12.53 -21.14 -23.29
N TYR A 141 11.74 -20.76 -22.28
CA TYR A 141 10.75 -21.63 -21.66
C TYR A 141 9.57 -20.79 -21.17
N PRO A 142 8.36 -20.99 -21.72
CA PRO A 142 7.16 -20.46 -21.11
C PRO A 142 6.79 -21.39 -19.94
N ASN A 143 7.34 -21.13 -18.75
CA ASN A 143 6.78 -21.66 -17.52
C ASN A 143 6.04 -20.54 -16.80
N LEU A 144 4.73 -20.74 -16.76
CA LEU A 144 3.74 -20.06 -15.93
C LEU A 144 4.24 -19.92 -14.49
N ASP A 145 3.87 -18.80 -13.87
CA ASP A 145 3.77 -18.57 -12.41
C ASP A 145 5.01 -18.06 -11.65
N THR A 146 6.11 -17.69 -12.31
CA THR A 146 7.17 -16.90 -11.64
C THR A 146 7.03 -15.41 -11.97
N PRO A 147 6.93 -14.51 -10.97
CA PRO A 147 6.92 -13.07 -11.21
C PRO A 147 8.18 -12.70 -11.98
N SER A 148 8.05 -11.90 -13.04
CA SER A 148 9.21 -11.45 -13.82
C SER A 148 10.27 -10.84 -12.89
N GLU A 149 11.56 -11.10 -13.15
CA GLU A 149 12.68 -10.60 -12.33
C GLU A 149 12.61 -9.08 -12.11
N SER A 150 12.06 -8.34 -13.08
CA SER A 150 11.83 -6.90 -12.99
C SER A 150 10.81 -6.54 -11.91
N LEU A 151 9.70 -7.29 -11.76
CA LEU A 151 8.69 -7.05 -10.73
C LEU A 151 9.25 -7.24 -9.32
N VAL A 152 10.00 -8.32 -9.10
CA VAL A 152 10.67 -8.57 -7.81
C VAL A 152 11.66 -7.45 -7.48
N ARG A 153 12.42 -6.99 -8.48
CA ARG A 153 13.35 -5.87 -8.29
C ARG A 153 12.63 -4.56 -7.96
N TRP A 154 11.47 -4.30 -8.58
CA TRP A 154 10.63 -3.15 -8.27
C TRP A 154 10.06 -3.23 -6.87
N GLU A 155 9.57 -4.40 -6.46
CA GLU A 155 9.05 -4.65 -5.13
C GLU A 155 10.09 -4.33 -4.05
N LEU A 156 11.28 -4.91 -4.15
CA LEU A 156 12.38 -4.65 -3.21
C LEU A 156 12.78 -3.18 -3.17
N ARG A 157 12.83 -2.50 -4.33
CA ARG A 157 13.21 -1.08 -4.39
C ARG A 157 12.17 -0.17 -3.73
N LEU A 158 10.89 -0.44 -3.96
CA LEU A 158 9.80 0.35 -3.41
C LEU A 158 9.64 0.08 -1.91
N GLU A 159 9.76 -1.18 -1.49
CA GLU A 159 9.75 -1.54 -0.07
C GLU A 159 10.92 -0.88 0.68
N TYR A 160 12.14 -0.97 0.15
CA TYR A 160 13.30 -0.28 0.70
C TYR A 160 13.05 1.22 0.83
N TYR A 161 12.53 1.86 -0.22
CA TYR A 161 12.25 3.29 -0.21
C TYR A 161 11.20 3.67 0.84
N ALA A 162 10.13 2.90 0.96
CA ALA A 162 9.09 3.14 1.97
C ALA A 162 9.66 3.07 3.39
N TYR A 163 10.51 2.08 3.66
CA TYR A 163 11.11 1.86 4.98
C TYR A 163 12.15 2.93 5.29
N GLU A 164 12.99 3.30 4.32
CA GLU A 164 13.93 4.41 4.47
C GLU A 164 13.18 5.72 4.77
N ARG A 165 12.03 5.96 4.10
CA ARG A 165 11.23 7.15 4.34
C ARG A 165 10.59 7.16 5.73
N LEU A 166 9.98 6.05 6.14
CA LEU A 166 9.39 5.92 7.47
C LEU A 166 10.46 6.08 8.56
N GLN A 167 11.61 5.42 8.39
CA GLN A 167 12.76 5.56 9.26
C GLN A 167 13.17 7.03 9.40
N TYR A 168 13.34 7.75 8.29
CA TYR A 168 13.71 9.17 8.31
C TYR A 168 12.74 10.01 9.14
N LEU A 169 11.43 9.79 8.98
CA LEU A 169 10.40 10.50 9.74
C LEU A 169 10.47 10.18 11.23
N ARG A 170 10.60 8.90 11.60
CA ARG A 170 10.66 8.46 13.01
C ARG A 170 11.94 8.92 13.70
N ILE A 171 13.09 8.86 13.03
CA ILE A 171 14.35 9.42 13.55
C ILE A 171 14.21 10.92 13.82
N GLY A 172 13.58 11.66 12.90
CA GLY A 172 13.36 13.11 13.06
C GLY A 172 12.52 13.48 14.29
N LYS A 173 11.71 12.54 14.80
CA LYS A 173 10.77 12.69 15.92
C LYS A 173 11.09 11.79 17.11
N LEU A 174 12.28 11.18 17.13
CA LEU A 174 12.61 10.11 18.07
C LEU A 174 12.48 10.54 19.55
N PHE A 175 12.84 11.79 19.87
CA PHE A 175 12.69 12.31 21.23
C PHE A 175 11.22 12.43 21.65
N ASP A 176 10.35 12.92 20.75
CA ASP A 176 8.90 12.98 21.00
C ASP A 176 8.34 11.57 21.23
N ILE A 177 8.80 10.60 20.43
CA ILE A 177 8.41 9.18 20.56
C ILE A 177 8.88 8.62 21.92
N ILE A 178 10.11 8.88 22.35
CA ILE A 178 10.68 8.30 23.58
C ILE A 178 10.02 8.88 24.84
N VAL A 179 9.62 10.16 24.82
CA VAL A 179 8.89 10.78 25.94
C VAL A 179 7.63 9.98 26.29
N ASP A 180 6.93 9.48 25.27
CA ASP A 180 5.70 8.70 25.41
C ASP A 180 5.91 7.17 25.21
N TYR A 181 7.12 6.65 25.48
CA TYR A 181 7.56 5.28 25.13
C TYR A 181 6.55 4.15 25.40
N ARG A 182 5.82 4.21 26.53
CA ARG A 182 4.85 3.14 26.88
C ARG A 182 3.73 3.06 25.85
N ASP A 183 3.25 4.21 25.39
CA ASP A 183 2.17 4.30 24.40
C ASP A 183 2.74 4.21 22.98
N SER A 184 3.97 4.67 22.76
CA SER A 184 4.60 4.76 21.44
C SER A 184 5.45 3.54 21.04
N SER A 185 5.42 2.45 21.82
CA SER A 185 6.23 1.26 21.56
C SER A 185 6.06 0.70 20.14
N PRO A 186 4.86 0.71 19.50
CA PRO A 186 4.71 0.23 18.13
C PRO A 186 5.53 1.03 17.11
N ALA A 187 5.66 2.35 17.29
CA ALA A 187 6.49 3.18 16.40
C ALA A 187 7.99 2.87 16.52
N ILE A 188 8.46 2.46 17.71
CA ILE A 188 9.84 2.01 17.93
C ILE A 188 10.07 0.63 17.31
N GLU A 189 9.09 -0.28 17.40
CA GLU A 189 9.15 -1.59 16.76
C GLU A 189 9.19 -1.47 15.24
N ASP A 190 8.36 -0.60 14.65
CA ASP A 190 8.40 -0.28 13.22
C ASP A 190 9.76 0.30 12.81
N LEU A 191 10.29 1.25 13.59
CA LEU A 191 11.61 1.84 13.32
C LEU A 191 12.72 0.78 13.36
N LYS A 192 12.67 -0.14 14.32
CA LYS A 192 13.62 -1.26 14.40
C LYS A 192 13.55 -2.12 13.15
N GLN A 193 12.36 -2.55 12.73
CA GLN A 193 12.18 -3.34 11.51
C GLN A 193 12.71 -2.61 10.27
N CYS A 194 12.46 -1.30 10.17
CA CYS A 194 12.98 -0.49 9.07
C CYS A 194 14.52 -0.44 9.05
N LEU A 195 15.15 -0.30 10.21
CA LEU A 195 16.61 -0.28 10.32
C LEU A 195 17.24 -1.63 9.97
N ASP A 196 16.64 -2.73 10.46
CA ASP A 196 17.10 -4.09 10.18
C ASP A 196 17.02 -4.39 8.67
N TYR A 197 15.97 -3.91 7.99
CA TYR A 197 15.79 -4.10 6.55
C TYR A 197 16.73 -3.22 5.71
N THR A 198 16.93 -1.94 6.10
CA THR A 198 17.70 -0.98 5.30
C THR A 198 19.21 -1.01 5.58
N GLY A 199 19.61 -1.56 6.74
CA GLY A 199 20.98 -1.56 7.24
C GLY A 199 21.49 -0.19 7.72
N GLN A 200 20.60 0.79 7.92
CA GLN A 200 20.98 2.20 8.13
C GLN A 200 21.11 2.62 9.61
N HIS A 201 21.53 1.71 10.49
CA HIS A 201 21.72 1.98 11.92
C HIS A 201 22.68 3.16 12.19
N SER A 202 23.68 3.39 11.32
CA SER A 202 24.60 4.52 11.45
C SER A 202 23.90 5.87 11.38
N LYS A 203 22.88 6.03 10.53
CA LYS A 203 22.11 7.29 10.42
C LYS A 203 21.35 7.62 11.70
N LEU A 204 20.80 6.60 12.36
CA LEU A 204 20.17 6.76 13.68
C LEU A 204 21.20 7.26 14.69
N VAL A 205 22.36 6.61 14.76
CA VAL A 205 23.43 6.97 15.69
C VAL A 205 23.92 8.41 15.45
N GLU A 206 24.19 8.79 14.20
CA GLU A 206 24.59 10.16 13.85
C GLU A 206 23.54 11.20 14.25
N SER A 207 22.26 10.91 14.05
CA SER A 207 21.16 11.82 14.41
C SER A 207 21.07 12.08 15.91
N LEU A 208 21.49 11.12 16.75
CA LEU A 208 21.51 11.23 18.20
C LEU A 208 22.71 12.02 18.72
N TYR A 209 23.80 12.12 17.94
CA TYR A 209 24.98 12.90 18.32
C TYR A 209 24.89 14.38 17.88
N LEU A 210 24.10 14.67 16.84
CA LEU A 210 23.95 16.01 16.29
C LEU A 210 22.80 16.82 16.92
N ARG A 211 22.07 16.25 17.87
CA ARG A 211 20.99 16.87 18.63
C ARG A 211 21.30 16.84 20.13
#